data_AF-A0A2N5CRV9-F1
#
_entry.id   AF-A0A2N5CRV9-F1
#
_cell.length_a   1.000
_cell.length_b   1.000
_cell.length_c   1.000
_cell.angle_alpha   90.00
_cell.angle_beta   90.00
_cell.angle_gamma   90.00
#
_symmetry.space_group_name_H-M   'P 1'
#
loop_
_entity.id
_entity.type
_entity.pdbx_description
1 polymer ?
#
loop_
_entity_poly.entity_id
_entity_poly.type
_entity_poly.pdbx_seq_one_letter_code
_entity_poly.pdbx_strand_id
1 'polypeptide(L)'
;MRRATLGALLGAALATVSAGAVHAASSDEVRAQAAAARAAGRTIPHRNERPFATLDQVAALGQFWTSNGFYAVREPDGARRWVIRRAFGDLGGNKGLVWADSRTCPAVKTALEAMEALPPVRPEVPSLGVETLKPMLIDGIFHAFWNEGARTGAGQAAVAITIEGNMDSPVAEWWANAAAGLKSCWTSQEPV
;
A
#
# COMPACT_ATOMS: atom_id res chain seq x y z
N MET A 1 25.22 59.74 -34.87
CA MET A 1 25.47 58.30 -35.16
C MET A 1 24.45 57.51 -34.36
N ARG A 2 23.23 57.27 -34.88
CA ARG A 2 22.72 56.01 -35.48
C ARG A 2 22.95 54.73 -34.66
N ARG A 3 21.84 54.01 -34.42
CA ARG A 3 21.61 52.60 -33.99
C ARG A 3 21.21 52.43 -32.51
N ALA A 4 20.25 51.59 -32.12
CA ALA A 4 19.36 50.68 -32.84
C ALA A 4 18.11 50.37 -31.98
N THR A 5 16.96 50.25 -32.64
CA THR A 5 15.71 49.65 -32.14
C THR A 5 15.86 48.13 -32.03
N LEU A 6 15.65 47.57 -30.84
CA LEU A 6 15.50 46.13 -30.62
C LEU A 6 14.00 45.79 -30.62
N GLY A 7 13.57 45.09 -31.68
CA GLY A 7 12.23 44.53 -31.80
C GLY A 7 12.11 43.27 -30.93
N ALA A 8 11.06 43.20 -30.12
CA ALA A 8 10.68 42.01 -29.37
C ALA A 8 9.80 41.11 -30.26
N LEU A 9 10.31 39.94 -30.63
CA LEU A 9 9.55 38.86 -31.25
C LEU A 9 8.84 38.06 -30.14
N LEU A 10 7.51 38.16 -30.09
CA LEU A 10 6.66 37.20 -29.38
C LEU A 10 6.70 35.87 -30.15
N GLY A 11 7.44 34.89 -29.62
CA GLY A 11 7.31 33.49 -30.00
C GLY A 11 6.27 32.82 -29.11
N ALA A 12 5.06 32.60 -29.64
CA ALA A 12 4.05 31.77 -28.98
C ALA A 12 4.51 30.30 -29.03
N ALA A 13 4.96 29.77 -27.89
CA ALA A 13 5.22 28.36 -27.73
C ALA A 13 3.88 27.61 -27.60
N LEU A 14 3.47 26.96 -28.68
CA LEU A 14 2.39 25.97 -28.66
C LEU A 14 2.84 24.78 -27.80
N ALA A 15 2.35 24.72 -26.57
CA ALA A 15 2.45 23.53 -25.73
C ALA A 15 1.55 22.44 -26.32
N THR A 16 2.14 21.50 -27.03
CA THR A 16 1.47 20.24 -27.40
C THR A 16 1.28 19.42 -26.13
N VAL A 17 0.05 19.39 -25.62
CA VAL A 17 -0.36 18.42 -24.60
C VAL A 17 -0.47 17.06 -25.29
N SER A 18 0.57 16.25 -25.22
CA SER A 18 0.51 14.85 -25.62
C SER A 18 -0.34 14.09 -24.61
N ALA A 19 -1.62 13.87 -24.96
CA ALA A 19 -2.45 12.88 -24.29
C ALA A 19 -1.84 11.49 -24.56
N GLY A 20 -1.00 10.99 -23.66
CA GLY A 20 -0.50 9.63 -23.72
C GLY A 20 -1.68 8.66 -23.66
N ALA A 21 -1.86 7.86 -24.71
CA ALA A 21 -2.92 6.86 -24.77
C ALA A 21 -2.73 5.85 -23.62
N VAL A 22 -3.67 5.84 -22.68
CA VAL A 22 -3.76 4.83 -21.63
C VAL A 22 -4.17 3.52 -22.31
N HIS A 23 -3.23 2.59 -22.45
CA HIS A 23 -3.52 1.25 -22.97
C HIS A 23 -4.06 0.39 -21.83
N ALA A 24 -5.17 -0.30 -22.08
CA ALA A 24 -5.69 -1.30 -21.16
C ALA A 24 -4.64 -2.40 -20.93
N ALA A 25 -4.42 -2.76 -19.67
CA ALA A 25 -3.54 -3.85 -19.29
C ALA A 25 -4.29 -5.19 -19.36
N SER A 26 -3.60 -6.26 -19.70
CA SER A 26 -4.11 -7.62 -19.60
C SER A 26 -4.11 -8.11 -18.15
N SER A 27 -4.97 -9.09 -17.84
CA SER A 27 -4.99 -9.74 -16.52
C SER A 27 -3.65 -10.34 -16.11
N ASP A 28 -2.85 -10.81 -17.08
CA ASP A 28 -1.52 -11.38 -16.83
C ASP A 28 -0.52 -10.31 -16.45
N GLU A 29 -0.54 -9.17 -17.15
CA GLU A 29 0.28 -8.02 -16.79
C GLU A 29 -0.07 -7.47 -15.41
N VAL A 30 -1.36 -7.35 -15.09
CA VAL A 30 -1.80 -6.88 -13.77
C VAL A 30 -1.35 -7.85 -12.66
N ARG A 31 -1.45 -9.17 -12.88
CA ARG A 31 -0.93 -10.18 -11.93
C ARG A 31 0.60 -10.14 -11.78
N ALA A 32 1.33 -9.97 -12.88
CA ALA A 32 2.79 -9.83 -12.86
C ALA A 32 3.23 -8.56 -12.11
N GLN A 33 2.55 -7.43 -12.35
CA GLN A 33 2.78 -6.19 -11.63
C GLN A 33 2.47 -6.33 -10.14
N ALA A 34 1.36 -6.99 -9.78
CA ALA A 34 1.01 -7.26 -8.40
C ALA A 34 2.09 -8.10 -7.69
N ALA A 35 2.57 -9.17 -8.34
CA ALA A 35 3.64 -10.01 -7.81
C ALA A 35 4.96 -9.22 -7.63
N ALA A 36 5.33 -8.38 -8.60
CA ALA A 36 6.50 -7.52 -8.52
C ALA A 36 6.37 -6.47 -7.40
N ALA A 37 5.21 -5.84 -7.27
CA ALA A 37 4.92 -4.88 -6.22
C ALA A 37 5.00 -5.52 -4.83
N ARG A 38 4.40 -6.71 -4.66
CA ARG A 38 4.50 -7.50 -3.43
C ARG A 38 5.94 -7.89 -3.09
N ALA A 39 6.72 -8.34 -4.08
CA ALA A 39 8.12 -8.70 -3.88
C ALA A 39 8.97 -7.50 -3.44
N ALA A 40 8.72 -6.32 -4.00
CA ALA A 40 9.43 -5.09 -3.66
C ALA A 40 8.89 -4.40 -2.39
N GLY A 41 7.62 -4.60 -2.05
CA GLY A 41 6.90 -3.84 -1.03
C GLY A 41 7.58 -3.86 0.34
N ARG A 42 8.25 -4.96 0.68
CA ARG A 42 8.97 -5.15 1.97
C ARG A 42 10.33 -4.47 2.02
N THR A 43 10.86 -3.99 0.89
CA THR A 43 12.25 -3.52 0.79
C THR A 43 12.39 -2.07 0.33
N ILE A 44 11.34 -1.46 -0.22
CA ILE A 44 11.35 -0.06 -0.64
C ILE A 44 11.42 0.85 0.61
N PRO A 45 12.53 1.58 0.82
CA PRO A 45 12.65 2.46 1.97
C PRO A 45 11.88 3.76 1.76
N HIS A 46 11.53 4.42 2.87
CA HIS A 46 11.09 5.81 2.92
C HIS A 46 11.91 6.54 3.98
N ARG A 47 12.62 7.61 3.59
CA ARG A 47 13.47 8.40 4.51
C ARG A 47 14.47 7.56 5.33
N ASN A 48 15.09 6.55 4.69
CA ASN A 48 15.98 5.54 5.30
C ASN A 48 15.32 4.51 6.22
N GLU A 49 14.01 4.58 6.41
CA GLU A 49 13.26 3.60 7.19
C GLU A 49 12.67 2.55 6.28
N ARG A 50 12.79 1.28 6.69
CA ARG A 50 12.12 0.17 6.02
C ARG A 50 10.66 0.07 6.48
N PRO A 51 9.77 -0.47 5.65
CA PRO A 51 8.41 -0.72 6.10
C PRO A 51 8.43 -1.81 7.18
N PHE A 52 7.77 -1.55 8.31
CA PHE A 52 7.63 -2.56 9.38
C PHE A 52 6.51 -3.58 9.07
N ALA A 53 5.64 -3.24 8.11
CA ALA A 53 4.59 -4.10 7.63
C ALA A 53 4.24 -3.78 6.17
N THR A 54 3.62 -4.74 5.49
CA THR A 54 3.00 -4.54 4.18
C THR A 54 1.64 -5.23 4.12
N LEU A 55 0.72 -4.64 3.35
CA LEU A 55 -0.53 -5.29 2.96
C LEU A 55 -0.71 -5.19 1.45
N ASP A 56 -0.74 -6.35 0.81
CA ASP A 56 -0.98 -6.51 -0.61
C ASP A 56 -2.41 -7.03 -0.84
N GLN A 57 -3.09 -6.45 -1.83
CA GLN A 57 -4.39 -6.92 -2.30
C GLN A 57 -4.29 -7.21 -3.78
N VAL A 58 -4.81 -8.36 -4.21
CA VAL A 58 -4.90 -8.73 -5.62
C VAL A 58 -6.30 -9.24 -5.90
N ALA A 59 -7.04 -8.50 -6.72
CA ALA A 59 -8.36 -8.95 -7.14
C ALA A 59 -8.26 -10.14 -8.10
N ALA A 60 -9.25 -11.01 -8.05
CA ALA A 60 -9.40 -12.14 -8.93
C ALA A 60 -9.42 -11.68 -10.38
N LEU A 61 -8.98 -12.59 -11.27
CA LEU A 61 -8.81 -12.32 -12.69
C LEU A 61 -7.89 -11.11 -12.98
N GLY A 62 -7.08 -10.67 -12.02
CA GLY A 62 -6.17 -9.55 -12.20
C GLY A 62 -6.90 -8.24 -12.50
N GLN A 63 -8.04 -7.96 -11.86
CA GLN A 63 -8.78 -6.72 -12.09
C GLN A 63 -8.05 -5.49 -11.57
N PHE A 64 -7.49 -5.58 -10.36
CA PHE A 64 -6.68 -4.55 -9.74
C PHE A 64 -5.72 -5.17 -8.71
N TRP A 65 -4.73 -4.39 -8.32
CA TRP A 65 -3.89 -4.69 -7.16
C TRP A 65 -3.56 -3.42 -6.38
N THR A 66 -3.28 -3.60 -5.09
CA THR A 66 -2.62 -2.58 -4.27
C THR A 66 -1.51 -3.20 -3.45
N SER A 67 -0.47 -2.43 -3.14
CA SER A 67 0.59 -2.79 -2.20
C SER A 67 0.81 -1.62 -1.26
N ASN A 68 0.57 -1.85 0.02
CA ASN A 68 0.56 -0.82 1.06
C ASN A 68 1.71 -1.08 2.02
N GLY A 69 2.73 -0.23 2.01
CA GLY A 69 3.84 -0.26 2.96
C GLY A 69 3.56 0.66 4.14
N PHE A 70 3.81 0.20 5.36
CA PHE A 70 3.63 0.96 6.60
C PHE A 70 4.98 1.29 7.22
N TYR A 71 5.23 2.57 7.48
CA TYR A 71 6.52 3.09 7.93
C TYR A 71 6.39 3.80 9.27
N ALA A 72 7.37 3.61 10.15
CA ALA A 72 7.53 4.37 11.38
C ALA A 72 8.77 5.26 11.22
N VAL A 73 8.54 6.51 10.81
CA VAL A 73 9.59 7.48 10.54
C VAL A 73 10.02 8.14 11.83
N ARG A 74 11.33 8.13 12.12
CA ARG A 74 11.89 8.86 13.26
C ARG A 74 12.12 10.32 12.90
N GLU A 75 11.54 11.22 13.69
CA GLU A 75 11.71 12.65 13.56
C GLU A 75 13.00 13.13 14.28
N PRO A 76 13.53 14.33 13.96
CA PRO A 76 14.73 14.86 14.59
C PRO A 76 14.65 15.01 16.12
N ASP A 77 13.45 15.22 16.66
CA ASP A 77 13.18 15.30 18.10
C ASP A 77 13.04 13.92 18.77
N GLY A 78 13.18 12.84 18.00
CA GLY A 78 13.03 11.46 18.46
C GLY A 78 11.59 10.94 18.45
N ALA A 79 10.60 11.77 18.13
CA ALA A 79 9.22 11.33 17.97
C ALA A 79 9.08 10.39 16.77
N ARG A 80 7.97 9.63 16.75
CA ARG A 80 7.60 8.80 15.62
C ARG A 80 6.44 9.43 14.87
N ARG A 81 6.59 9.44 13.54
CA ARG A 81 5.53 9.71 12.58
C ARG A 81 5.22 8.44 11.80
N TRP A 82 3.98 8.27 11.40
CA TRP A 82 3.57 7.12 10.60
C TRP A 82 3.21 7.55 9.19
N VAL A 83 3.70 6.77 8.23
CA VAL A 83 3.46 7.00 6.81
C VAL A 83 2.97 5.70 6.18
N ILE A 84 1.95 5.81 5.32
CA ILE A 84 1.48 4.70 4.50
C ILE A 84 1.80 5.03 3.04
N ARG A 85 2.52 4.14 2.37
CA ARG A 85 2.79 4.19 0.94
C ARG A 85 1.87 3.21 0.24
N ARG A 86 1.05 3.65 -0.72
CA ARG A 86 0.20 2.76 -1.52
C ARG A 86 0.61 2.83 -2.99
N ALA A 87 1.15 1.74 -3.50
CA ALA A 87 1.25 1.49 -4.94
C ALA A 87 -0.02 0.76 -5.42
N PHE A 88 -0.48 1.05 -6.62
CA PHE A 88 -1.68 0.41 -7.20
C PHE A 88 -1.59 0.27 -8.71
N GLY A 89 -2.39 -0.66 -9.25
CA GLY A 89 -2.57 -0.86 -10.69
C GLY A 89 -3.90 -1.54 -11.01
N ASP A 90 -4.43 -1.35 -12.22
CA ASP A 90 -5.66 -2.01 -12.70
C ASP A 90 -5.64 -2.35 -14.20
N LEU A 91 -6.68 -3.07 -14.66
CA LEU A 91 -6.90 -3.42 -16.07
C LEU A 91 -7.10 -2.21 -16.98
N GLY A 92 -7.58 -1.09 -16.45
CA GLY A 92 -7.70 0.16 -17.19
C GLY A 92 -6.36 0.80 -17.52
N GLY A 93 -5.24 0.21 -17.05
CA GLY A 93 -3.91 0.78 -17.17
C GLY A 93 -3.64 1.89 -16.15
N ASN A 94 -4.59 2.15 -15.23
CA ASN A 94 -4.34 3.10 -14.14
C ASN A 94 -3.32 2.47 -13.22
N LYS A 95 -2.28 3.23 -12.90
CA LYS A 95 -1.27 2.85 -11.92
C LYS A 95 -0.74 4.11 -11.26
N GLY A 96 -0.26 3.96 -10.05
CA GLY A 96 0.26 5.11 -9.34
C GLY A 96 0.85 4.78 -7.98
N LEU A 97 1.24 5.85 -7.33
CA LEU A 97 1.80 5.85 -6.00
C LEU A 97 1.17 7.01 -5.25
N VAL A 98 0.62 6.72 -4.08
CA VAL A 98 0.07 7.72 -3.17
C VAL A 98 0.54 7.46 -1.75
N TRP A 99 0.45 8.49 -0.93
CA TRP A 99 0.94 8.50 0.43
C TRP A 99 -0.11 9.04 1.39
N ALA A 100 -0.09 8.58 2.63
CA ALA A 100 -0.83 9.17 3.73
C ALA A 100 0.14 9.39 4.91
N ASP A 101 0.06 10.55 5.55
CA ASP A 101 0.96 10.98 6.62
C ASP A 101 0.16 11.27 7.90
N SER A 102 0.58 10.70 9.03
CA SER A 102 -0.08 10.92 10.33
C SER A 102 -0.04 12.37 10.83
N ARG A 103 0.86 13.22 10.32
CA ARG A 103 0.91 14.66 10.67
C ARG A 103 -0.30 15.43 10.13
N THR A 104 -0.78 15.05 8.95
CA THR A 104 -1.86 15.75 8.25
C THR A 104 -3.16 14.95 8.24
N CYS A 105 -3.10 13.65 8.53
CA CYS A 105 -4.25 12.76 8.58
C CYS A 105 -4.21 11.84 9.81
N PRO A 106 -5.01 12.13 10.86
CA PRO A 106 -5.12 11.29 12.05
C PRO A 106 -5.58 9.85 11.76
N ALA A 107 -6.33 9.63 10.67
CA ALA A 107 -6.82 8.30 10.29
C ALA A 107 -5.68 7.30 10.00
N VAL A 108 -4.46 7.78 9.68
CA VAL A 108 -3.28 6.92 9.59
C VAL A 108 -3.00 6.24 10.92
N LYS A 109 -3.01 6.99 12.03
CA LYS A 109 -2.76 6.44 13.36
C LYS A 109 -3.87 5.48 13.76
N THR A 110 -5.13 5.86 13.53
CA THR A 110 -6.30 5.00 13.78
C THR A 110 -6.22 3.67 13.03
N ALA A 111 -5.81 3.69 11.74
CA ALA A 111 -5.63 2.48 10.96
C ALA A 111 -4.55 1.55 11.54
N LEU A 112 -3.44 2.11 12.05
CA LEU A 112 -2.34 1.35 12.64
C LEU A 112 -2.67 0.83 14.05
N GLU A 113 -3.40 1.61 14.86
CA GLU A 113 -3.91 1.14 16.15
C GLU A 113 -4.88 -0.03 15.96
N ALA A 114 -5.75 0.04 14.94
CA ALA A 114 -6.63 -1.07 14.59
C ALA A 114 -5.87 -2.31 14.08
N MET A 115 -4.69 -2.13 13.48
CA MET A 115 -3.82 -3.23 13.07
C MET A 115 -3.28 -4.00 14.30
N GLU A 116 -2.98 -3.32 15.40
CA GLU A 116 -2.55 -3.98 16.64
C GLU A 116 -3.68 -4.79 17.29
N ALA A 117 -4.93 -4.47 16.99
CA ALA A 117 -6.11 -5.17 17.48
C ALA A 117 -6.48 -6.41 16.65
N LEU A 118 -5.71 -6.75 15.60
CA LEU A 118 -5.93 -7.96 14.81
C LEU A 118 -5.84 -9.20 15.72
N PRO A 119 -6.75 -10.18 15.56
CA PRO A 119 -6.72 -11.38 16.37
C PRO A 119 -5.43 -12.19 16.11
N PRO A 120 -4.89 -12.88 17.14
CA PRO A 120 -3.72 -13.71 16.96
C PRO A 120 -3.99 -14.87 16.00
N VAL A 121 -3.01 -15.17 15.13
CA VAL A 121 -3.07 -16.33 14.25
C VAL A 121 -2.77 -17.59 15.04
N ARG A 122 -3.64 -18.58 14.93
CA ARG A 122 -3.48 -19.90 15.54
C ARG A 122 -3.15 -20.93 14.45
N PRO A 123 -2.09 -21.75 14.59
CA PRO A 123 -1.87 -22.88 13.70
C PRO A 123 -2.97 -23.93 13.91
N GLU A 124 -3.52 -24.45 12.81
CA GLU A 124 -4.40 -25.63 12.85
C GLU A 124 -3.65 -26.86 12.37
N VAL A 125 -3.90 -28.00 13.01
CA VAL A 125 -3.35 -29.30 12.62
C VAL A 125 -4.51 -30.19 12.18
N PRO A 126 -4.57 -30.61 10.91
CA PRO A 126 -5.66 -31.44 10.41
C PRO A 126 -5.85 -32.70 11.26
N SER A 127 -7.09 -33.00 11.61
CA SER A 127 -7.52 -34.22 12.32
C SER A 127 -6.97 -34.41 13.74
N LEU A 128 -6.35 -33.40 14.36
CA LEU A 128 -5.70 -33.55 15.68
C LEU A 128 -6.20 -32.58 16.76
N GLY A 129 -7.19 -31.73 16.50
CA GLY A 129 -7.63 -30.74 17.49
C GLY A 129 -8.98 -30.09 17.22
N VAL A 130 -9.11 -28.82 17.65
CA VAL A 130 -10.30 -27.97 17.46
C VAL A 130 -10.31 -27.43 16.02
N GLU A 131 -10.33 -28.36 15.08
CA GLU A 131 -10.31 -28.10 13.65
C GLU A 131 -11.56 -27.31 13.25
N THR A 132 -11.34 -26.17 12.63
CA THR A 132 -12.42 -25.38 12.02
C THR A 132 -12.04 -25.03 10.59
N LEU A 133 -11.41 -25.99 9.89
CA LEU A 133 -11.03 -25.84 8.49
C LEU A 133 -12.26 -25.49 7.68
N LYS A 134 -12.35 -24.21 7.32
CA LYS A 134 -13.26 -23.72 6.31
C LYS A 134 -12.49 -23.66 5.01
N PRO A 135 -13.05 -24.15 3.89
CA PRO A 135 -12.45 -23.92 2.59
C PRO A 135 -12.28 -22.43 2.39
N MET A 136 -11.14 -22.02 1.84
CA MET A 136 -10.92 -20.63 1.47
C MET A 136 -11.97 -20.27 0.40
N LEU A 137 -12.86 -19.32 0.72
CA LEU A 137 -13.83 -18.82 -0.23
C LEU A 137 -13.09 -18.05 -1.33
N ILE A 138 -13.29 -18.44 -2.59
CA ILE A 138 -12.75 -17.70 -3.73
C ILE A 138 -13.74 -16.58 -4.04
N ASP A 139 -13.70 -15.54 -3.20
CA ASP A 139 -14.63 -14.42 -3.20
C ASP A 139 -14.19 -13.23 -4.06
N GLY A 140 -12.95 -13.27 -4.55
CA GLY A 140 -12.48 -12.32 -5.55
C GLY A 140 -11.38 -11.38 -5.10
N ILE A 141 -10.90 -11.38 -3.85
CA ILE A 141 -9.72 -10.59 -3.47
C ILE A 141 -8.79 -11.37 -2.53
N PHE A 142 -7.60 -11.66 -3.02
CA PHE A 142 -6.52 -12.21 -2.20
C PHE A 142 -5.81 -11.10 -1.42
N HIS A 143 -5.61 -11.33 -0.13
CA HIS A 143 -4.90 -10.45 0.79
C HIS A 143 -3.64 -11.14 1.30
N ALA A 144 -2.51 -10.41 1.29
CA ALA A 144 -1.29 -10.85 1.94
C ALA A 144 -0.77 -9.74 2.85
N PHE A 145 -0.81 -10.00 4.15
CA PHE A 145 -0.27 -9.12 5.18
C PHE A 145 1.04 -9.67 5.70
N TRP A 146 2.06 -8.83 5.80
CA TRP A 146 3.34 -9.14 6.40
C TRP A 146 3.67 -8.12 7.48
N ASN A 147 4.29 -8.57 8.57
CA ASN A 147 4.73 -7.71 9.65
C ASN A 147 6.01 -8.29 10.27
N GLU A 148 7.06 -7.48 10.44
CA GLU A 148 8.34 -7.90 11.04
C GLU A 148 8.41 -7.69 12.56
N GLY A 149 7.46 -6.94 13.13
CA GLY A 149 7.42 -6.53 14.53
C GLY A 149 6.37 -7.23 15.38
N ALA A 150 5.76 -8.32 14.87
CA ALA A 150 4.71 -9.04 15.58
C ALA A 150 5.23 -9.68 16.87
N ARG A 151 4.32 -9.92 17.81
CA ARG A 151 4.64 -10.43 19.15
C ARG A 151 3.91 -11.73 19.41
N THR A 152 4.59 -12.69 20.01
CA THR A 152 4.00 -14.00 20.35
C THR A 152 4.38 -14.47 21.76
N GLY A 153 3.48 -15.28 22.35
CA GLY A 153 3.62 -15.83 23.69
C GLY A 153 3.52 -14.80 24.81
N ALA A 154 3.49 -15.29 26.06
CA ALA A 154 3.43 -14.44 27.24
C ALA A 154 4.64 -13.50 27.38
N GLY A 155 5.81 -13.91 26.87
CA GLY A 155 7.04 -13.12 26.87
C GLY A 155 7.16 -12.07 25.75
N GLN A 156 6.15 -11.91 24.89
CA GLN A 156 6.14 -10.91 23.79
C GLN A 156 7.36 -11.02 22.86
N ALA A 157 7.77 -12.25 22.54
CA ALA A 157 8.90 -12.50 21.65
C ALA A 157 8.64 -11.89 20.27
N ALA A 158 9.64 -11.21 19.70
CA ALA A 158 9.56 -10.65 18.36
C ALA A 158 9.55 -11.76 17.31
N VAL A 159 8.60 -11.71 16.39
CA VAL A 159 8.50 -12.64 15.26
C VAL A 159 8.08 -11.89 14.00
N ALA A 160 8.51 -12.41 12.84
CA ALA A 160 7.94 -12.03 11.56
C ALA A 160 6.76 -12.94 11.25
N ILE A 161 5.65 -12.38 10.75
CA ILE A 161 4.48 -13.14 10.32
C ILE A 161 4.11 -12.79 8.89
N THR A 162 3.51 -13.74 8.18
CA THR A 162 2.75 -13.48 6.95
C THR A 162 1.38 -14.14 7.11
N ILE A 163 0.32 -13.36 6.90
CA ILE A 163 -1.07 -13.81 6.91
C ILE A 163 -1.57 -13.70 5.47
N GLU A 164 -1.98 -14.82 4.90
CA GLU A 164 -2.60 -14.87 3.58
C GLU A 164 -4.05 -15.30 3.74
N GLY A 165 -4.97 -14.62 3.06
CA GLY A 165 -6.39 -14.88 3.20
C GLY A 165 -7.22 -14.18 2.13
N ASN A 166 -8.53 -14.32 2.25
CA ASN A 166 -9.54 -13.78 1.35
C ASN A 166 -10.37 -12.69 2.07
N MET A 167 -11.56 -12.34 1.56
CA MET A 167 -12.38 -11.24 2.09
C MET A 167 -12.89 -11.50 3.52
N ASP A 168 -13.01 -12.77 3.92
CA ASP A 168 -13.50 -13.15 5.26
C ASP A 168 -12.40 -13.12 6.33
N SER A 169 -11.17 -12.79 5.95
CA SER A 169 -10.07 -12.70 6.89
C SER A 169 -10.17 -11.43 7.74
N PRO A 170 -9.80 -11.47 9.04
CA PRO A 170 -9.74 -10.27 9.88
C PRO A 170 -8.87 -9.15 9.31
N VAL A 171 -7.84 -9.51 8.53
CA VAL A 171 -6.98 -8.57 7.81
C VAL A 171 -7.77 -7.81 6.73
N ALA A 172 -8.63 -8.50 5.98
CA ALA A 172 -9.45 -7.88 4.95
C ALA A 172 -10.47 -6.92 5.58
N GLU A 173 -11.13 -7.31 6.66
CA GLU A 173 -12.08 -6.46 7.39
C GLU A 173 -11.39 -5.20 7.95
N TRP A 174 -10.27 -5.38 8.67
CA TRP A 174 -9.46 -4.27 9.18
C TRP A 174 -9.11 -3.29 8.06
N TRP A 175 -8.60 -3.80 6.94
CA TRP A 175 -8.14 -2.94 5.88
C TRP A 175 -9.28 -2.25 5.12
N ALA A 176 -10.42 -2.91 4.92
CA ALA A 176 -11.60 -2.29 4.33
C ALA A 176 -12.03 -1.06 5.15
N ASN A 177 -12.08 -1.20 6.49
CA ASN A 177 -12.39 -0.12 7.41
C ASN A 177 -11.32 0.99 7.38
N ALA A 178 -10.04 0.62 7.42
CA ALA A 178 -8.92 1.57 7.34
C ALA A 178 -8.94 2.36 6.01
N ALA A 179 -9.13 1.67 4.89
CA ALA A 179 -9.13 2.27 3.56
C ALA A 179 -10.27 3.30 3.40
N ALA A 180 -11.43 3.05 4.01
CA ALA A 180 -12.54 4.01 4.03
C ALA A 180 -12.15 5.30 4.77
N GLY A 181 -11.55 5.18 5.96
CA GLY A 181 -11.07 6.33 6.75
C GLY A 181 -9.91 7.09 6.08
N LEU A 182 -9.08 6.40 5.31
CA LEU A 182 -7.92 6.96 4.61
C LEU A 182 -8.26 7.63 3.27
N LYS A 183 -9.52 7.53 2.78
CA LYS A 183 -9.89 7.96 1.43
C LYS A 183 -9.46 9.40 1.09
N SER A 184 -9.63 10.33 2.03
CA SER A 184 -9.26 11.75 1.85
C SER A 184 -7.80 12.06 2.17
N CYS A 185 -7.03 11.08 2.64
CA CYS A 185 -5.66 11.27 3.12
C CYS A 185 -4.60 11.01 2.05
N TRP A 186 -4.98 10.39 0.94
CA TRP A 186 -4.04 10.03 -0.12
C TRP A 186 -3.58 11.25 -0.91
N THR A 187 -2.26 11.47 -0.93
CA THR A 187 -1.61 12.51 -1.74
C THR A 187 -0.61 11.88 -2.70
N SER A 188 -0.45 12.47 -3.89
CA SER A 188 0.61 12.08 -4.83
C SER A 188 2.00 12.52 -4.36
N GLN A 189 2.07 13.54 -3.51
CA GLN A 189 3.31 14.03 -2.94
C GLN A 189 3.81 13.10 -1.84
N GLU A 190 5.05 12.65 -1.97
CA GLU A 190 5.75 11.91 -0.91
C GLU A 190 6.01 12.84 0.29
N PRO A 191 5.61 12.44 1.51
CA PRO A 191 5.84 13.25 2.70
C PRO A 191 7.33 13.47 2.96
N VAL A 192 7.71 14.71 3.30
CA VAL A 192 9.08 15.06 3.66
C VAL A 192 9.40 14.85 5.13
#